data_AF-A0A143X336-F1
#
_entry.id   AF-A0A143X336-F1
#
_cell.length_a   1.000
_cell.length_b   1.000
_cell.length_c   1.000
_cell.angle_alpha   90.00
_cell.angle_beta   90.00
_cell.angle_gamma   90.00
#
_symmetry.space_group_name_H-M   'P 1'
#
loop_
_entity.id
_entity.type
_entity.pdbx_description
1 polymer ?
#
loop_
_entity_poly.entity_id
_entity_poly.type
_entity_poly.pdbx_seq_one_letter_code
_entity_poly.pdbx_strand_id
1 'polypeptide(L)'
;MGACQTKQTRKAITNGFYLIVSLSVIILLLGLIFNRHLFSLIHVSDELLPRVMTYSSIIFIGAVFSAIYNYESALLRAYGNSMGPLLFLILSAILNVFGDLFFVLVLHMGIAGVALATILSQLICCVLCFIYMKRKMDILTFEKEDYQLDRAYILEHVKVGMPMAFFQSLLSVSFLVVQSALNTLGSQEVAAYTAAYKMDSMMMSILSGFGTAISTFTALNDGNRSFDRIKQVAKDTLIKWYL
;
A
#
# COMPACT_ATOMS: atom_id res chain seq x y z
N MET A 1 -3.60 -23.14 20.32
CA MET A 1 -3.56 -21.68 20.53
C MET A 1 -4.57 -21.37 21.62
N GLY A 2 -4.12 -20.90 22.79
CA GLY A 2 -4.98 -20.71 23.96
C GLY A 2 -5.87 -19.46 23.83
N ALA A 3 -7.06 -19.48 24.43
CA ALA A 3 -8.06 -18.41 24.34
C ALA A 3 -7.54 -16.99 24.70
N CYS A 4 -6.47 -16.90 25.51
CA CYS A 4 -5.83 -15.63 25.87
C CYS A 4 -5.03 -15.01 24.71
N GLN A 5 -4.41 -15.84 23.85
CA GLN A 5 -3.71 -15.38 22.65
C GLN A 5 -4.71 -14.83 21.62
N THR A 6 -5.88 -15.46 21.49
CA THR A 6 -6.94 -15.02 20.56
C THR A 6 -7.48 -13.62 20.90
N LYS A 7 -7.67 -13.29 22.19
CA LYS A 7 -8.12 -11.96 22.62
C LYS A 7 -7.06 -10.87 22.38
N GLN A 8 -5.78 -11.14 22.67
CA GLN A 8 -4.71 -10.19 22.39
C GLN A 8 -4.56 -9.94 20.88
N THR A 9 -4.66 -10.98 20.05
CA THR A 9 -4.61 -10.84 18.60
C THR A 9 -5.80 -10.02 18.06
N ARG A 10 -7.01 -10.23 18.58
CA ARG A 10 -8.19 -9.41 18.21
C ARG A 10 -7.99 -7.93 18.54
N LYS A 11 -7.51 -7.61 19.73
CA LYS A 11 -7.21 -6.22 20.13
C LYS A 11 -6.13 -5.58 19.25
N ALA A 12 -5.08 -6.31 18.90
CA ALA A 12 -4.05 -5.81 17.99
C ALA A 12 -4.59 -5.52 16.58
N ILE A 13 -5.48 -6.39 16.07
CA ILE A 13 -6.15 -6.20 14.78
C ILE A 13 -7.05 -4.96 14.82
N THR A 14 -7.90 -4.83 15.83
CA THR A 14 -8.82 -3.68 15.94
C THR A 14 -8.04 -2.37 16.09
N ASN A 15 -7.02 -2.32 16.95
CA ASN A 15 -6.18 -1.13 17.12
C ASN A 15 -5.41 -0.78 15.84
N GLY A 16 -4.85 -1.76 15.15
CA GLY A 16 -4.17 -1.55 13.86
C GLY A 16 -5.12 -1.00 12.79
N PHE A 17 -6.35 -1.51 12.72
CA PHE A 17 -7.38 -1.01 11.82
C PHE A 17 -7.76 0.45 12.12
N TYR A 18 -7.97 0.80 13.39
CA TYR A 18 -8.24 2.19 13.76
C TYR A 18 -7.08 3.12 13.42
N LEU A 19 -5.84 2.66 13.64
CA LEU A 19 -4.64 3.43 13.35
C LEU A 19 -4.51 3.69 11.85
N ILE A 20 -4.67 2.66 11.00
CA ILE A 20 -4.53 2.83 9.55
C ILE A 20 -5.62 3.72 8.96
N VAL A 21 -6.87 3.60 9.43
CA VAL A 21 -7.97 4.47 9.01
C VAL A 21 -7.71 5.91 9.46
N SER A 22 -7.33 6.12 10.73
CA SER A 22 -7.05 7.46 11.24
C SER A 22 -5.91 8.13 10.50
N LEU A 23 -4.80 7.42 10.28
CA LEU A 23 -3.62 7.94 9.60
C LEU A 23 -3.90 8.22 8.13
N SER A 24 -4.62 7.33 7.43
CA SER A 24 -4.97 7.56 6.02
C SER A 24 -5.93 8.72 5.84
N VAL A 25 -6.87 8.94 6.76
CA VAL A 25 -7.74 10.13 6.76
C VAL A 25 -6.93 11.41 7.01
N ILE A 26 -5.96 11.39 7.94
CA ILE A 26 -5.06 12.53 8.15
C ILE A 26 -4.28 12.84 6.86
N ILE A 27 -3.73 11.82 6.20
CA ILE A 27 -3.01 11.99 4.92
C ILE A 27 -3.93 12.53 3.82
N LEU A 28 -5.16 12.05 3.72
CA LEU A 28 -6.18 12.58 2.80
C LEU A 28 -6.41 14.07 3.05
N LEU A 29 -6.66 14.47 4.29
CA LEU A 29 -6.95 15.87 4.64
C LEU A 29 -5.74 16.78 4.35
N LEU A 30 -4.55 16.36 4.79
CA LEU A 30 -3.31 17.08 4.49
C LEU A 30 -3.06 17.17 2.98
N GLY A 31 -3.28 16.06 2.27
CA GLY A 31 -3.17 15.97 0.82
C GLY A 31 -4.06 16.99 0.13
N LEU A 32 -5.34 17.07 0.49
CA LEU A 32 -6.28 18.03 -0.11
C LEU A 32 -5.98 19.49 0.23
N ILE A 33 -5.55 19.78 1.47
CA ILE A 33 -5.26 21.15 1.92
C ILE A 33 -3.96 21.67 1.31
N PHE A 34 -2.89 20.87 1.33
CA PHE A 34 -1.57 21.27 0.87
C PHE A 34 -1.33 21.03 -0.63
N ASN A 35 -2.26 20.36 -1.32
CA ASN A 35 -2.10 19.94 -2.71
C ASN A 35 -1.62 21.06 -3.63
N ARG A 36 -2.29 22.21 -3.56
CA ARG A 36 -2.01 23.37 -4.41
C ARG A 36 -0.62 23.95 -4.14
N HIS A 37 -0.20 24.00 -2.86
CA HIS A 37 1.12 24.48 -2.50
C HIS A 37 2.20 23.51 -2.98
N LEU A 38 2.00 22.21 -2.82
CA LEU A 38 2.94 21.19 -3.28
C LEU A 38 3.16 21.25 -4.79
N PHE A 39 2.10 21.38 -5.58
CA PHE A 39 2.23 21.47 -7.03
C PHE A 39 2.84 22.79 -7.51
N SER A 40 2.61 23.89 -6.79
CA SER A 40 3.30 25.15 -7.07
C SER A 40 4.81 25.05 -6.78
N LEU A 41 5.20 24.31 -5.72
CA LEU A 41 6.60 24.10 -5.34
C LEU A 41 7.40 23.29 -6.37
N ILE A 42 6.75 22.36 -7.07
CA ILE A 42 7.38 21.53 -8.10
C ILE A 42 7.23 22.10 -9.52
N HIS A 43 6.83 23.37 -9.65
CA HIS A 43 6.71 24.10 -10.92
C HIS A 43 5.86 23.38 -11.99
N VAL A 44 4.72 22.80 -11.60
CA VAL A 44 3.76 22.29 -12.58
C VAL A 44 3.27 23.46 -13.44
N SER A 45 3.40 23.35 -14.77
CA SER A 45 2.91 24.37 -15.71
C SER A 45 1.41 24.66 -15.50
N ASP A 46 1.01 25.93 -15.61
CA ASP A 46 -0.36 26.38 -15.37
C ASP A 46 -1.42 25.66 -16.23
N GLU A 47 -1.05 25.22 -17.43
CA GLU A 47 -1.93 24.46 -18.33
C GLU A 47 -2.29 23.07 -17.79
N LEU A 48 -1.38 22.43 -17.06
CA LEU A 48 -1.56 21.09 -16.50
C LEU A 48 -2.15 21.13 -15.09
N LEU A 49 -2.02 22.25 -14.38
CA LEU A 49 -2.38 22.38 -12.98
C LEU A 49 -3.84 21.96 -12.70
N PRO A 50 -4.87 22.36 -13.47
CA PRO A 50 -6.25 21.94 -13.21
C PRO A 50 -6.46 20.42 -13.35
N ARG A 51 -5.78 19.79 -14.31
CA ARG A 51 -5.87 18.34 -14.55
C ARG A 51 -5.20 17.56 -13.44
N VAL A 52 -4.01 17.99 -13.03
CA VAL A 52 -3.24 17.39 -11.93
C VAL A 52 -3.99 17.55 -10.60
N MET A 53 -4.64 18.70 -10.37
CA MET A 53 -5.48 18.91 -9.19
C MET A 53 -6.67 17.96 -9.14
N THR A 54 -7.40 17.82 -10.25
CA THR A 54 -8.52 16.89 -10.33
C THR A 54 -8.06 15.45 -10.07
N TYR A 55 -6.99 15.02 -10.75
CA TYR A 55 -6.43 13.68 -10.59
C TYR A 55 -6.01 13.39 -9.15
N SER A 56 -5.17 14.26 -8.58
CA SER A 56 -4.62 14.07 -7.23
C SER A 56 -5.69 14.10 -6.14
N SER A 57 -6.67 15.02 -6.22
CA SER A 57 -7.78 15.07 -5.27
C SER A 57 -8.59 13.79 -5.27
N ILE A 58 -8.86 13.21 -6.44
CA ILE A 58 -9.51 11.91 -6.56
C ILE A 58 -8.61 10.86 -5.90
N ILE A 59 -7.34 10.73 -6.30
CA ILE A 59 -6.41 9.72 -5.76
C ILE A 59 -6.24 9.81 -4.23
N PHE A 60 -6.22 11.01 -3.63
CA PHE A 60 -6.14 11.15 -2.17
C PHE A 60 -7.33 10.49 -1.48
N ILE A 61 -8.54 10.60 -2.03
CA ILE A 61 -9.74 9.91 -1.50
C ILE A 61 -9.54 8.40 -1.58
N GLY A 62 -8.97 7.92 -2.68
CA GLY A 62 -8.64 6.51 -2.90
C GLY A 62 -7.60 5.94 -1.96
N ALA A 63 -6.67 6.78 -1.48
CA ALA A 63 -5.58 6.37 -0.61
C ALA A 63 -6.07 5.69 0.68
N VAL A 64 -7.26 6.08 1.18
CA VAL A 64 -7.89 5.43 2.34
C VAL A 64 -8.22 3.96 2.03
N PHE A 65 -8.86 3.69 0.90
CA PHE A 65 -9.20 2.32 0.49
C PHE A 65 -7.96 1.48 0.20
N SER A 66 -6.95 2.09 -0.44
CA SER A 66 -5.63 1.48 -0.62
C SER A 66 -4.99 1.08 0.72
N ALA A 67 -5.00 1.97 1.71
CA ALA A 67 -4.40 1.71 3.01
C ALA A 67 -5.10 0.57 3.75
N ILE A 68 -6.44 0.55 3.70
CA ILE A 68 -7.25 -0.52 4.29
C ILE A 68 -6.96 -1.86 3.60
N TYR A 69 -6.98 -1.91 2.26
CA TYR A 69 -6.67 -3.12 1.50
C TYR A 69 -5.26 -3.66 1.82
N ASN A 70 -4.26 -2.77 1.92
CA ASN A 70 -2.90 -3.17 2.29
C ASN A 70 -2.83 -3.75 3.70
N TYR A 71 -3.59 -3.18 4.64
CA TYR A 71 -3.71 -3.69 6.00
C TYR A 71 -4.36 -5.08 6.03
N GLU A 72 -5.49 -5.28 5.36
CA GLU A 72 -6.16 -6.59 5.24
C GLU A 72 -5.27 -7.63 4.56
N SER A 73 -4.55 -7.23 3.52
CA SER A 73 -3.59 -8.08 2.83
C SER A 73 -2.45 -8.52 3.74
N ALA A 74 -1.94 -7.61 4.58
CA ALA A 74 -0.93 -7.93 5.58
C ALA A 74 -1.47 -8.88 6.66
N LEU A 75 -2.71 -8.69 7.11
CA LEU A 75 -3.38 -9.61 8.04
C LEU A 75 -3.54 -11.00 7.44
N LEU A 76 -4.05 -11.13 6.22
CA LEU A 76 -4.20 -12.43 5.55
C LEU A 76 -2.86 -13.16 5.43
N ARG A 77 -1.77 -12.44 5.10
CA ARG A 77 -0.41 -13.01 5.08
C ARG A 77 0.07 -13.43 6.47
N ALA A 78 -0.17 -12.62 7.50
CA ALA A 78 0.15 -12.96 8.90
C ALA A 78 -0.62 -14.19 9.40
N TYR A 79 -1.80 -14.47 8.82
CA TYR A 79 -2.57 -15.70 9.07
C TYR A 79 -2.13 -16.89 8.22
N GLY A 80 -1.07 -16.74 7.40
CA GLY A 80 -0.54 -17.80 6.53
C GLY A 80 -1.27 -17.94 5.19
N ASN A 81 -2.20 -17.04 4.85
CA ASN A 81 -2.89 -17.03 3.57
C ASN A 81 -2.27 -16.00 2.61
N SER A 82 -1.27 -16.44 1.85
CA SER A 82 -0.61 -15.59 0.84
C SER A 82 -1.35 -15.55 -0.50
N MET A 83 -2.23 -16.53 -0.78
CA MET A 83 -2.95 -16.63 -2.06
C MET A 83 -4.14 -15.68 -2.15
N GLY A 84 -4.86 -15.46 -1.04
CA GLY A 84 -6.00 -14.54 -1.00
C GLY A 84 -5.64 -13.12 -1.49
N PRO A 85 -4.65 -12.45 -0.88
CA PRO A 85 -4.23 -11.11 -1.30
C PRO A 85 -3.77 -11.04 -2.76
N LEU A 86 -3.10 -12.09 -3.25
CA LEU A 86 -2.66 -12.15 -4.65
C LEU A 86 -3.84 -12.17 -5.62
N LEU A 87 -4.86 -12.98 -5.34
CA LEU A 87 -6.07 -13.07 -6.18
C LEU A 87 -6.85 -11.74 -6.19
N PHE A 88 -6.97 -11.07 -5.04
CA PHE A 88 -7.61 -9.76 -4.98
C PHE A 88 -6.79 -8.67 -5.68
N LEU A 89 -5.46 -8.77 -5.66
CA LEU A 89 -4.61 -7.85 -6.41
C LEU A 89 -4.79 -8.02 -7.92
N ILE A 90 -4.85 -9.26 -8.41
CA ILE A 90 -5.12 -9.57 -9.82
C ILE A 90 -6.50 -9.06 -10.22
N LEU A 91 -7.51 -9.30 -9.39
CA LEU A 91 -8.86 -8.76 -9.61
C LEU A 91 -8.86 -7.23 -9.69
N SER A 92 -8.13 -6.55 -8.79
CA SER A 92 -7.99 -5.09 -8.79
C SER A 92 -7.39 -4.59 -10.09
N ALA A 93 -6.31 -5.23 -10.56
CA ALA A 93 -5.65 -4.88 -11.81
C ALA A 93 -6.59 -5.06 -13.01
N ILE A 94 -7.34 -6.16 -13.05
CA ILE A 94 -8.32 -6.42 -14.10
C ILE A 94 -9.43 -5.36 -14.10
N LEU A 95 -10.04 -5.10 -12.94
CA LEU A 95 -11.06 -4.07 -12.78
C LEU A 95 -10.54 -2.69 -13.17
N ASN A 96 -9.28 -2.39 -12.86
CA ASN A 96 -8.67 -1.11 -13.17
C ASN A 96 -8.48 -0.92 -14.68
N VAL A 97 -7.95 -1.92 -15.39
CA VAL A 97 -7.78 -1.86 -16.85
C VAL A 97 -9.13 -1.73 -17.56
N PHE A 98 -10.14 -2.52 -17.17
CA PHE A 98 -11.48 -2.39 -17.75
C PHE A 98 -12.16 -1.08 -17.38
N GLY A 99 -11.95 -0.60 -16.15
CA GLY A 99 -12.41 0.70 -15.70
C GLY A 99 -11.80 1.83 -16.52
N ASP A 100 -10.50 1.82 -16.75
CA ASP A 100 -9.80 2.83 -17.58
C ASP A 100 -10.39 2.86 -19.00
N LEU A 101 -10.55 1.69 -19.64
CA LEU A 101 -11.16 1.60 -20.96
C LEU A 101 -12.59 2.19 -20.96
N PHE A 102 -13.39 1.88 -19.93
CA PHE A 102 -14.75 2.39 -19.83
C PHE A 102 -14.81 3.90 -19.59
N PHE A 103 -14.14 4.41 -18.55
CA PHE A 103 -14.21 5.82 -18.17
C PHE A 103 -13.51 6.74 -19.18
N VAL A 104 -12.45 6.26 -19.84
CA VAL A 104 -11.70 7.07 -20.81
C VAL A 104 -12.29 6.97 -22.22
N LEU A 105 -12.57 5.77 -22.73
CA LEU A 105 -13.02 5.61 -24.12
C LEU A 105 -14.52 5.79 -24.29
N VAL A 106 -15.34 5.35 -23.31
CA VAL A 106 -16.81 5.40 -23.42
C VAL A 106 -17.35 6.71 -22.83
N LEU A 107 -16.88 7.09 -21.65
CA LEU A 107 -17.38 8.28 -20.95
C LEU A 107 -16.56 9.56 -21.22
N HIS A 108 -15.45 9.44 -21.96
CA HIS A 108 -14.58 10.56 -22.33
C HIS A 108 -14.14 11.45 -21.15
N MET A 109 -14.01 10.88 -19.95
CA MET A 109 -13.67 11.62 -18.72
C MET A 109 -12.17 11.97 -18.61
N GLY A 110 -11.36 11.56 -19.59
CA GLY A 110 -9.93 11.80 -19.63
C GLY A 110 -9.21 11.35 -18.35
N ILE A 111 -8.35 12.20 -17.81
CA ILE A 111 -7.52 11.90 -16.63
C ILE A 111 -8.36 11.67 -15.36
N ALA A 112 -9.50 12.34 -15.22
CA ALA A 112 -10.41 12.12 -14.09
C ALA A 112 -11.01 10.70 -14.12
N GLY A 113 -11.28 10.18 -15.33
CA GLY A 113 -11.74 8.81 -15.54
C GLY A 113 -10.72 7.76 -15.08
N VAL A 114 -9.45 7.97 -15.39
CA VAL A 114 -8.34 7.10 -14.95
C VAL A 114 -8.24 7.06 -13.42
N ALA A 115 -8.34 8.23 -12.78
CA ALA A 115 -8.32 8.31 -11.32
C ALA A 115 -9.52 7.58 -10.69
N LEU A 116 -10.71 7.73 -11.25
CA LEU A 116 -11.92 7.04 -10.77
C LEU A 116 -11.83 5.52 -10.94
N ALA A 117 -11.36 5.03 -12.08
CA ALA A 117 -11.15 3.60 -12.33
C ALA A 117 -10.23 2.98 -11.28
N THR A 118 -9.14 3.68 -10.94
CA THR A 118 -8.18 3.27 -9.92
C THR A 118 -8.83 3.09 -8.55
N ILE A 119 -9.62 4.08 -8.13
CA ILE A 119 -10.23 4.09 -6.80
C ILE A 119 -11.35 3.09 -6.70
N LEU A 120 -12.19 2.99 -7.71
CA LEU A 120 -13.29 2.02 -7.72
C LEU A 120 -12.75 0.59 -7.65
N SER A 121 -11.65 0.31 -8.35
CA SER A 121 -11.00 -1.00 -8.30
C SER A 121 -10.46 -1.31 -6.90
N GLN A 122 -9.77 -0.34 -6.28
CA GLN A 122 -9.28 -0.48 -4.91
C GLN A 122 -10.41 -0.62 -3.88
N LEU A 123 -11.49 0.14 -4.04
CA LEU A 123 -12.68 0.07 -3.21
C LEU A 123 -13.33 -1.31 -3.28
N ILE A 124 -13.55 -1.82 -4.49
CA ILE A 124 -14.14 -3.15 -4.71
C ILE A 124 -13.25 -4.22 -4.07
N CYS A 125 -11.94 -4.16 -4.28
CA CYS A 125 -11.02 -5.14 -3.70
C CYS A 125 -10.94 -5.05 -2.17
N CYS A 126 -10.95 -3.84 -1.60
CA CYS A 126 -11.04 -3.64 -0.15
C CYS A 126 -12.32 -4.29 0.41
N VAL A 127 -13.48 -4.02 -0.19
CA VAL A 127 -14.76 -4.59 0.28
C VAL A 127 -14.79 -6.11 0.15
N LEU A 128 -14.32 -6.66 -0.97
CA LEU A 128 -14.29 -8.10 -1.20
C LEU A 128 -13.30 -8.81 -0.26
N CYS A 129 -12.14 -8.22 -0.03
CA CYS A 129 -11.13 -8.72 0.88
C CYS A 129 -11.65 -8.72 2.33
N PHE A 130 -12.32 -7.65 2.76
CA PHE A 130 -13.00 -7.58 4.05
C PHE A 130 -14.06 -8.68 4.24
N ILE A 131 -14.93 -8.90 3.24
CA ILE A 131 -15.96 -9.95 3.29
C ILE A 131 -15.31 -11.33 3.37
N TYR A 132 -14.26 -11.57 2.58
CA TYR A 132 -13.51 -12.83 2.60
C TYR A 132 -12.84 -13.07 3.96
N MET A 133 -12.21 -12.04 4.51
CA MET A 133 -11.56 -12.06 5.82
C MET A 133 -12.57 -12.43 6.92
N LYS A 134 -13.74 -11.78 6.92
CA LYS A 134 -14.82 -12.05 7.90
C LYS A 134 -15.37 -13.49 7.80
N ARG A 135 -15.41 -14.08 6.60
CA ARG A 135 -15.90 -15.45 6.39
C ARG A 135 -14.89 -16.53 6.75
N LYS A 136 -13.59 -16.28 6.53
CA LYS A 136 -12.54 -17.30 6.66
C LYS A 136 -11.82 -17.26 8.00
N MET A 137 -11.87 -16.14 8.70
CA MET A 137 -11.17 -15.96 9.97
C MET A 137 -12.17 -15.91 11.12
N ASP A 138 -12.38 -17.05 11.80
CA ASP A 138 -13.23 -17.13 13.01
C ASP A 138 -12.76 -16.19 14.14
N ILE A 139 -11.49 -15.79 14.10
CA ILE A 139 -10.91 -14.84 15.04
C ILE A 139 -11.49 -13.42 14.87
N LEU A 140 -12.17 -13.09 13.77
CA LEU A 140 -12.83 -11.80 13.54
C LEU A 140 -14.23 -11.68 14.17
N THR A 141 -14.61 -12.58 15.08
CA THR A 141 -15.74 -12.35 15.99
C THR A 141 -15.35 -11.29 17.02
N PHE A 142 -15.51 -10.01 16.64
CA PHE A 142 -15.22 -8.87 17.50
C PHE A 142 -16.27 -8.77 18.62
N GLU A 143 -15.82 -8.80 19.86
CA GLU A 143 -16.64 -8.48 21.03
C GLU A 143 -16.51 -6.97 21.35
N LYS A 144 -17.52 -6.35 21.99
CA LYS A 144 -17.50 -4.92 22.33
C LYS A 144 -16.27 -4.50 23.16
N GLU A 145 -15.68 -5.45 23.89
CA GLU A 145 -14.49 -5.25 24.73
C GLU A 145 -13.16 -5.19 23.93
N ASP A 146 -13.16 -5.61 22.67
CA ASP A 146 -11.99 -5.59 21.78
C ASP A 146 -11.77 -4.22 21.11
N TYR A 147 -12.72 -3.29 21.26
CA TYR A 147 -12.69 -1.93 20.71
C TYR A 147 -11.96 -0.91 21.59
N GLN A 148 -11.38 -1.33 22.72
CA GLN A 148 -10.65 -0.42 23.59
C GLN A 148 -9.30 -0.05 22.97
N LEU A 149 -9.15 1.25 22.67
CA LEU A 149 -7.90 1.84 22.20
C LEU A 149 -6.83 1.75 23.29
N ASP A 150 -5.78 0.99 23.01
CA ASP A 150 -4.67 0.82 23.94
C ASP A 150 -3.44 1.57 23.40
N ARG A 151 -3.05 2.59 24.16
CA ARG A 151 -1.94 3.49 23.81
C ARG A 151 -0.61 2.74 23.67
N ALA A 152 -0.42 1.63 24.39
CA ALA A 152 0.80 0.84 24.29
C ALA A 152 0.94 0.19 22.90
N TYR A 153 -0.12 -0.45 22.41
CA TYR A 153 -0.15 -1.06 21.08
C TYR A 153 0.00 -0.02 19.95
N ILE A 154 -0.66 1.14 20.09
CA ILE A 154 -0.52 2.23 19.12
C ILE A 154 0.94 2.71 19.05
N LEU A 155 1.59 2.91 20.20
CA LEU A 155 2.96 3.39 20.24
C LEU A 155 3.94 2.37 19.62
N GLU A 156 3.70 1.09 19.84
CA GLU A 156 4.48 0.02 19.21
C GLU A 156 4.36 0.04 17.69
N HIS A 157 3.13 0.14 17.15
CA HIS A 157 2.91 0.26 15.71
C HIS A 157 3.58 1.52 15.12
N VAL A 158 3.49 2.66 15.80
CA VAL A 158 4.12 3.91 15.33
C VAL A 158 5.65 3.81 15.36
N LYS A 159 6.25 3.18 16.38
CA LYS A 159 7.71 2.99 16.47
C LYS A 159 8.27 2.17 15.31
N VAL A 160 7.52 1.19 14.81
CA VAL A 160 7.91 0.38 13.65
C VAL A 160 7.62 1.11 12.34
N GLY A 161 6.46 1.75 12.23
CA GLY A 161 6.01 2.41 10.99
C GLY A 161 6.73 3.72 10.69
N MET A 162 7.06 4.52 11.70
CA MET A 162 7.65 5.86 11.52
C MET A 162 9.02 5.85 10.82
N PRO A 163 9.98 4.97 11.18
CA PRO A 163 11.24 4.85 10.45
C PRO A 163 11.05 4.47 8.98
N MET A 164 10.12 3.55 8.69
CA MET A 164 9.83 3.14 7.32
C MET A 164 9.19 4.28 6.52
N ALA A 165 8.26 5.02 7.12
CA ALA A 165 7.64 6.17 6.48
C ALA A 165 8.67 7.27 6.19
N PHE A 166 9.59 7.52 7.12
CA PHE A 166 10.69 8.47 6.93
C PHE A 166 11.62 8.05 5.78
N PHE A 167 12.03 6.78 5.76
CA PHE A 167 12.86 6.24 4.68
C PHE A 167 12.16 6.34 3.31
N GLN A 168 10.86 6.01 3.22
CA GLN A 168 10.12 6.15 1.97
C GLN A 168 9.93 7.62 1.53
N SER A 169 9.78 8.52 2.48
CA SER A 169 9.72 9.96 2.20
C SER A 169 11.05 10.46 1.63
N LEU A 170 12.17 9.99 2.18
CA LEU A 170 13.50 10.31 1.67
C LEU A 170 13.68 9.82 0.22
N LEU A 171 13.31 8.57 -0.07
CA LEU A 171 13.35 8.02 -1.43
C LEU A 171 12.48 8.83 -2.40
N SER A 172 11.28 9.22 -1.98
CA SER A 172 10.37 10.02 -2.79
C SER A 172 10.94 11.40 -3.12
N VAL A 173 11.56 12.06 -2.14
CA VAL A 173 12.24 13.36 -2.34
C VAL A 173 13.44 13.19 -3.27
N SER A 174 14.26 12.15 -3.10
CA SER A 174 15.37 11.85 -4.00
C SER A 174 14.90 11.65 -5.44
N PHE A 175 13.80 10.93 -5.64
CA PHE A 175 13.21 10.74 -6.96
C PHE A 175 12.73 12.07 -7.58
N LEU A 176 12.06 12.92 -6.81
CA LEU A 176 11.61 14.24 -7.27
C LEU A 176 12.78 15.13 -7.71
N VAL A 177 13.90 15.11 -6.99
CA VAL A 177 15.10 15.89 -7.36
C VAL A 177 15.66 15.42 -8.70
N VAL A 178 15.79 14.10 -8.89
CA VAL A 178 16.25 13.53 -10.17
C VAL A 178 15.28 13.88 -11.30
N GLN A 179 13.97 13.70 -11.08
CA GLN A 179 12.95 14.04 -12.07
C GLN A 179 12.97 15.53 -12.44
N SER A 180 13.16 16.43 -11.46
CA SER A 180 13.27 17.87 -11.71
C SER A 180 14.49 18.21 -12.55
N ALA A 181 15.64 17.57 -12.31
CA ALA A 181 16.84 17.75 -13.12
C ALA A 181 16.61 17.25 -14.56
N LEU A 182 15.97 16.10 -14.73
CA LEU A 182 15.64 15.54 -16.04
C LEU A 182 14.66 16.42 -16.82
N ASN A 183 13.72 17.08 -16.15
CA ASN A 183 12.79 18.00 -16.81
C ASN A 183 13.47 19.26 -17.39
N THR A 184 14.71 19.56 -16.98
CA THR A 184 15.54 20.60 -17.63
C THR A 184 16.28 20.08 -18.86
N LEU A 185 16.35 18.75 -19.02
CA LEU A 185 16.85 18.09 -20.22
C LEU A 185 15.71 18.00 -21.25
N GLY A 186 16.07 17.78 -22.51
CA GLY A 186 15.10 17.69 -23.60
C GLY A 186 14.05 16.59 -23.40
N SER A 187 12.98 16.67 -24.21
CA SER A 187 11.87 15.71 -24.15
C SER A 187 12.28 14.25 -24.45
N GLN A 188 13.37 14.04 -25.20
CA GLN A 188 13.88 12.71 -25.53
C GLN A 188 14.55 12.03 -24.33
N GLU A 189 15.30 12.80 -23.54
CA GLU A 189 15.98 12.35 -22.33
C GLU A 189 14.97 11.97 -21.24
N VAL A 190 13.92 12.78 -21.08
CA VAL A 190 12.80 12.47 -20.17
C VAL A 190 12.08 11.20 -20.59
N ALA A 191 11.83 11.01 -21.90
CA ALA A 191 11.18 9.82 -22.43
C ALA A 191 12.04 8.56 -22.21
N ALA A 192 13.35 8.65 -22.48
CA ALA A 192 14.30 7.56 -22.27
C ALA A 192 14.39 7.16 -20.78
N TYR A 193 14.49 8.15 -19.89
CA TYR A 193 14.49 7.90 -18.45
C TYR A 193 13.18 7.26 -17.97
N THR A 194 12.04 7.75 -18.47
CA THR A 194 10.72 7.18 -18.13
C THR A 194 10.63 5.70 -18.51
N ALA A 195 11.16 5.32 -19.67
CA ALA A 195 11.21 3.92 -20.10
C ALA A 195 12.12 3.07 -19.19
N ALA A 196 13.32 3.56 -18.88
CA ALA A 196 14.27 2.88 -17.99
C ALA A 196 13.70 2.73 -16.56
N TYR A 197 13.09 3.78 -16.02
CA TYR A 197 12.48 3.79 -14.70
C TYR A 197 11.32 2.78 -14.60
N LYS A 198 10.53 2.61 -15.67
CA LYS A 198 9.50 1.56 -15.69
C LYS A 198 10.10 0.16 -15.53
N MET A 199 11.20 -0.14 -16.23
CA MET A 199 11.90 -1.42 -16.06
C MET A 199 12.44 -1.60 -14.64
N ASP A 200 13.10 -0.58 -14.09
CA ASP A 200 13.60 -0.60 -12.71
C ASP A 200 12.47 -0.84 -11.69
N SER A 201 11.34 -0.15 -11.83
CA SER A 201 10.19 -0.30 -10.94
C SER A 201 9.60 -1.72 -10.95
N MET A 202 9.63 -2.40 -12.09
CA MET A 202 9.20 -3.80 -12.20
C MET A 202 10.15 -4.73 -11.43
N MET A 203 11.46 -4.52 -11.55
CA MET A 203 12.46 -5.29 -10.80
C MET A 203 12.33 -5.05 -9.29
N MET A 204 12.17 -3.80 -8.86
CA MET A 204 11.97 -3.44 -7.46
C MET A 204 10.68 -4.04 -6.89
N SER A 205 9.62 -4.16 -7.69
CA SER A 205 8.36 -4.80 -7.28
C SER A 205 8.56 -6.29 -6.99
N ILE A 206 9.34 -6.99 -7.81
CA ILE A 206 9.69 -8.41 -7.58
C ILE A 206 10.49 -8.54 -6.28
N LEU A 207 11.50 -7.69 -6.08
CA LEU A 207 12.34 -7.69 -4.88
C LEU A 207 11.54 -7.44 -3.61
N SER A 208 10.63 -6.46 -3.64
CA SER A 208 9.72 -6.15 -2.54
C SER A 208 8.79 -7.34 -2.19
N GLY A 209 8.34 -8.08 -3.21
CA GLY A 209 7.57 -9.32 -3.02
C GLY A 209 8.33 -10.38 -2.22
N PHE A 210 9.60 -10.63 -2.56
CA PHE A 210 10.47 -11.52 -1.79
C PHE A 210 10.69 -11.01 -0.36
N GLY A 211 11.00 -9.72 -0.19
CA GLY A 211 11.19 -9.12 1.14
C GLY A 211 9.96 -9.32 2.04
N THR A 212 8.77 -9.13 1.49
CA THR A 212 7.51 -9.35 2.21
C THR A 212 7.31 -10.83 2.58
N ALA A 213 7.65 -11.75 1.68
CA ALA A 213 7.56 -13.19 1.92
C ALA A 213 8.52 -13.64 3.04
N ILE A 214 9.77 -13.19 2.99
CA ILE A 214 10.79 -13.49 4.02
C ILE A 214 10.35 -12.92 5.38
N SER A 215 9.88 -11.66 5.40
CA SER A 215 9.41 -11.00 6.63
C SER A 215 8.25 -11.76 7.26
N THR A 216 7.24 -12.12 6.45
CA THR A 216 6.08 -12.90 6.93
C THR A 216 6.51 -14.27 7.45
N PHE A 217 7.40 -14.96 6.72
CA PHE A 217 7.92 -16.26 7.13
C PHE A 217 8.69 -16.15 8.44
N THR A 218 9.54 -15.13 8.58
CA THR A 218 10.32 -14.87 9.81
C THR A 218 9.39 -14.62 10.99
N ALA A 219 8.39 -13.74 10.82
CA ALA A 219 7.42 -13.40 11.87
C ALA A 219 6.61 -14.63 12.35
N LEU A 220 6.20 -15.50 11.43
CA LEU A 220 5.50 -16.75 11.77
C LEU A 220 6.38 -17.76 12.52
N ASN A 221 7.68 -17.82 12.21
CA ASN A 221 8.61 -18.75 12.85
C ASN A 221 9.16 -18.23 14.18
N ASP A 222 9.28 -16.92 14.34
CA ASP A 222 9.67 -16.27 15.60
C ASP A 222 8.62 -16.52 16.69
N GLY A 223 7.33 -16.42 16.35
CA GLY A 223 6.22 -16.79 17.24
C GLY A 223 6.21 -18.27 17.66
N ASN A 224 6.87 -19.15 16.90
CA ASN A 224 7.03 -20.58 17.18
C ASN A 224 8.43 -20.94 17.75
N ARG A 225 9.25 -19.95 18.13
CA ARG A 225 10.62 -20.10 18.68
C ARG A 225 11.57 -20.95 17.82
N SER A 226 11.33 -21.04 16.52
CA SER A 226 12.10 -21.88 15.60
C SER A 226 13.22 -21.09 14.89
N PHE A 227 14.16 -20.53 15.66
CA PHE A 227 15.22 -19.65 15.18
C PHE A 227 16.14 -20.29 14.12
N ASP A 228 16.32 -21.62 14.15
CA ASP A 228 17.13 -22.35 13.16
C ASP A 228 16.53 -22.31 11.75
N ARG A 229 15.20 -22.35 11.64
CA ARG A 229 14.49 -22.23 10.35
C ARG A 229 14.61 -20.85 9.73
N ILE A 230 14.69 -19.80 10.56
CA ILE A 230 14.85 -18.41 10.10
C ILE A 230 16.23 -18.22 9.45
N LYS A 231 17.31 -18.74 10.06
CA LYS A 231 18.66 -18.71 9.49
C LYS A 231 18.76 -19.47 8.17
N GLN A 232 18.06 -20.60 8.04
CA GLN A 232 18.07 -21.42 6.84
C GLN A 232 17.38 -20.70 5.67
N VAL A 233 16.20 -20.10 5.88
CA VAL A 233 15.49 -19.36 4.83
C VAL A 233 16.20 -18.08 4.43
N ALA A 234 16.84 -17.37 5.37
CA ALA A 234 17.67 -16.21 5.02
C ALA A 234 18.83 -16.61 4.10
N LYS A 235 19.50 -17.73 4.38
CA LYS A 235 20.56 -18.28 3.51
C LYS A 235 20.02 -18.74 2.16
N ASP A 236 18.93 -19.51 2.14
CA ASP A 236 18.37 -20.06 0.90
C ASP A 236 17.86 -18.96 -0.03
N THR A 237 17.33 -17.86 0.54
CA THR A 237 16.86 -16.73 -0.26
C THR A 237 18.02 -15.91 -0.82
N LEU A 238 19.10 -15.73 -0.05
CA LEU A 238 20.32 -15.09 -0.55
C LEU A 238 21.03 -15.93 -1.63
N ILE A 239 21.04 -17.25 -1.48
CA ILE A 239 21.67 -18.18 -2.44
C ILE A 239 20.85 -18.26 -3.74
N LYS A 240 19.51 -18.37 -3.65
CA LYS A 240 18.63 -18.32 -4.83
C LYS A 240 18.61 -16.97 -5.54
N TRP A 241 19.11 -15.92 -4.88
CA TRP A 241 19.25 -14.60 -5.49
C TRP A 241 20.58 -14.47 -6.24
N TYR A 242 21.60 -15.27 -5.91
CA TYR A 242 22.93 -15.22 -6.53
C TYR A 242 23.11 -16.24 -7.68
N LEU A 243 22.21 -17.22 -7.80
CA LEU A 243 22.13 -18.23 -8.87
C LEU A 243 21.05 -17.86 -9.88
#